data_AF-A0A6N2L2D1-F1
#
_entry.id   AF-A0A6N2L2D1-F1
#
_cell.length_a   1.000
_cell.length_b   1.000
_cell.length_c   1.000
_cell.angle_alpha   90.00
_cell.angle_beta   90.00
_cell.angle_gamma   90.00
#
_symmetry.space_group_name_H-M   'P 1'
#
loop_
_entity.id
_entity.type
_entity.pdbx_description
1 polymer ?
#
loop_
_entity_poly.entity_id
_entity_poly.type
_entity_poly.pdbx_seq_one_letter_code
_entity_poly.pdbx_strand_id
1 'polypeptide(L)'
;MAYRSAYFPVKDVCDEIEGDLTGGKIQWEQGKLNGCPNKVEEIVQFHIEGISNSRQGGECIMYGTVMGSVGALLPFTSRDDDDFFSHLEMHLRHDHQPLSAYFPVKDVIGGDLCEQFPTLPLDAQRKNADELDRTPGKILKKT
;
A
#
# COMPACT_ATOMS: atom_id res chain seq x y z
N MET A 1 -3.50 1.66 11.12
CA MET A 1 -4.22 1.10 9.95
C MET A 1 -3.30 1.20 8.74
N ALA A 2 -3.32 0.32 7.74
CA ALA A 2 -2.47 0.49 6.55
C ALA A 2 -3.35 0.63 5.31
N TYR A 3 -3.06 1.61 4.46
CA TYR A 3 -3.83 1.87 3.25
C TYR A 3 -3.09 1.29 2.04
N ARG A 4 -3.81 0.66 1.12
CA ARG A 4 -3.23 0.06 -0.09
C ARG A 4 -3.22 1.08 -1.21
N SER A 5 -2.02 1.48 -1.64
CA SER A 5 -1.76 2.26 -2.86
C SER A 5 -1.48 1.29 -4.00
N ALA A 6 -2.51 0.84 -4.72
CA ALA A 6 -2.26 -0.02 -5.88
C ALA A 6 -3.33 0.23 -6.93
N TYR A 7 -3.00 1.15 -7.85
CA TYR A 7 -3.71 1.33 -9.10
C TYR A 7 -3.14 0.36 -10.15
N PHE A 8 -4.02 -0.45 -10.76
CA PHE A 8 -3.64 -1.37 -11.83
C PHE A 8 -3.78 -0.69 -13.20
N PRO A 9 -2.70 -0.51 -13.99
CA PRO A 9 -2.86 -0.36 -15.43
C PRO A 9 -3.29 -1.73 -16.02
N VAL A 10 -4.59 -1.90 -16.25
CA VAL A 10 -5.21 -3.14 -16.77
C VAL A 10 -4.70 -3.53 -18.17
N LYS A 11 -4.00 -2.63 -18.88
CA LYS A 11 -3.72 -2.76 -20.31
C LYS A 11 -2.62 -3.76 -20.65
N ASP A 12 -1.50 -3.77 -19.95
CA ASP A 12 -0.32 -4.53 -20.41
C ASP A 12 -0.47 -6.05 -20.23
N VAL A 13 -1.26 -6.51 -19.25
CA VAL A 13 -1.50 -7.94 -18.99
C VAL A 13 -2.59 -8.52 -19.91
N CYS A 14 -3.52 -7.68 -20.38
CA CYS A 14 -4.65 -8.13 -21.19
C CYS A 14 -4.19 -8.63 -22.58
N ASP A 15 -3.26 -7.93 -23.21
CA ASP A 15 -2.77 -8.25 -24.56
C ASP A 15 -2.07 -9.62 -24.60
N GLU A 16 -1.43 -10.05 -23.50
CA GLU A 16 -0.76 -11.35 -23.39
C GLU A 16 -1.76 -12.51 -23.17
N ILE A 17 -2.82 -12.24 -22.40
CA ILE A 17 -3.92 -13.20 -22.13
C ILE A 17 -4.78 -13.44 -23.38
N GLU A 18 -5.01 -12.40 -24.19
CA GLU A 18 -5.74 -12.53 -25.46
C GLU A 18 -5.00 -13.44 -26.47
N GLY A 19 -3.66 -13.48 -26.40
CA GLY A 19 -2.82 -14.31 -27.27
C GLY A 19 -2.74 -15.79 -26.89
N ASP A 20 -3.00 -16.16 -25.64
CA ASP A 20 -2.98 -17.55 -25.15
C ASP A 20 -3.77 -17.73 -23.83
N LEU A 21 -5.08 -17.91 -23.96
CA LEU A 21 -6.04 -18.05 -22.85
C LEU A 21 -5.73 -19.22 -21.88
N THR A 22 -4.94 -20.21 -22.30
CA THR A 22 -4.63 -21.39 -21.47
C THR A 22 -3.21 -21.37 -20.90
N GLY A 23 -2.37 -20.41 -21.30
CA GLY A 23 -0.94 -20.38 -20.96
C GLY A 23 -0.14 -21.58 -21.49
N GLY A 24 -0.69 -22.30 -22.48
CA GLY A 24 -0.15 -23.55 -23.00
C GLY A 24 1.07 -23.37 -23.92
N LYS A 25 1.27 -22.17 -24.50
CA LYS A 25 2.43 -21.87 -25.35
C LYS A 25 3.75 -21.84 -24.57
N ILE A 26 3.69 -21.56 -23.27
CA ILE A 26 4.86 -21.41 -22.37
C ILE A 26 5.22 -22.75 -21.68
N GLN A 27 4.41 -23.81 -21.83
CA GLN A 27 4.63 -25.12 -21.18
C GLN A 27 5.98 -25.78 -21.49
N TRP A 28 6.60 -25.43 -22.62
CA TRP A 28 7.84 -26.07 -23.10
C TRP A 28 9.10 -25.23 -22.95
N GLU A 29 8.98 -23.98 -22.47
CA GLU A 29 10.17 -23.21 -22.10
C GLU A 29 10.75 -23.79 -20.80
N GLN A 30 11.99 -24.29 -20.86
CA GLN A 30 12.72 -24.72 -19.68
C GLN A 30 12.79 -23.54 -18.69
N GLY A 31 12.07 -23.68 -17.58
CA GLY A 31 11.96 -22.65 -16.57
C GLY A 31 13.32 -22.12 -16.15
N LYS A 32 13.53 -20.80 -16.30
CA LYS A 32 14.75 -20.13 -15.85
C LYS A 32 14.88 -20.33 -14.33
N LEU A 33 15.96 -21.00 -13.90
CA LEU A 33 16.28 -21.39 -12.51
C LEU A 33 15.46 -22.56 -11.93
N ASN A 34 15.10 -23.59 -12.72
CA ASN A 34 14.29 -24.74 -12.27
C ASN A 34 12.92 -24.35 -11.70
N GLY A 35 12.40 -23.18 -12.09
CA GLY A 35 11.13 -22.66 -11.60
C GLY A 35 9.94 -22.99 -12.51
N CYS A 36 8.74 -22.64 -12.04
CA CYS A 36 7.51 -22.68 -12.86
C CYS A 36 7.67 -21.78 -14.11
N PRO A 37 7.12 -22.16 -15.28
CA PRO A 37 7.12 -21.32 -16.48
C PRO A 37 6.48 -19.94 -16.23
N ASN A 38 5.41 -19.90 -15.45
CA ASN A 38 4.72 -18.67 -15.06
C ASN A 38 5.17 -18.25 -13.65
N LYS A 39 5.66 -17.02 -13.53
CA LYS A 39 6.05 -16.42 -12.24
C LYS A 39 5.02 -15.37 -11.84
N VAL A 40 4.73 -15.32 -10.55
CA VAL A 40 3.91 -14.25 -9.98
C VAL A 40 4.78 -13.03 -9.74
N GLU A 41 4.24 -11.84 -10.02
CA GLU A 41 4.85 -10.59 -9.62
C GLU A 41 4.36 -10.20 -8.22
N GLU A 42 5.27 -9.73 -7.37
CA GLU A 42 4.91 -9.12 -6.10
C GLU A 42 4.38 -7.71 -6.36
N ILE A 43 3.08 -7.52 -6.17
CA ILE A 43 2.41 -6.24 -6.43
C ILE A 43 2.40 -5.35 -5.18
N VAL A 44 2.38 -5.93 -3.98
CA VAL A 44 2.28 -5.20 -2.71
C VAL A 44 3.20 -5.84 -1.67
N GLN A 45 4.02 -5.03 -1.00
CA GLN A 45 4.95 -5.48 0.03
C GLN A 45 4.96 -4.51 1.20
N PHE A 46 4.71 -5.02 2.41
CA PHE A 46 4.78 -4.24 3.64
C PHE A 46 5.13 -5.15 4.82
N HIS A 47 5.57 -4.53 5.92
CA HIS A 47 5.97 -5.26 7.12
C HIS A 47 4.95 -5.08 8.24
N ILE A 48 4.55 -6.20 8.84
CA ILE A 48 3.79 -6.26 10.09
C ILE A 48 4.43 -7.31 10.98
N GLU A 49 4.71 -6.94 12.21
CA GLU A 49 5.27 -7.86 13.19
C GLU A 49 4.25 -8.94 13.59
N GLY A 50 4.58 -10.19 13.25
CA GLY A 50 3.90 -11.38 13.75
C GLY A 50 2.42 -11.46 13.37
N ILE A 51 2.10 -11.63 12.07
CA ILE A 51 0.73 -11.93 11.63
C ILE A 51 0.33 -13.33 12.13
N SER A 52 -0.80 -13.43 12.83
CA SER A 52 -1.36 -14.71 13.31
C SER A 52 -2.38 -15.29 12.34
N ASN A 53 -3.21 -14.44 11.72
CA ASN A 53 -4.20 -14.81 10.72
C ASN A 53 -4.58 -13.61 9.83
N SER A 54 -5.04 -13.87 8.61
CA SER A 54 -5.65 -12.86 7.74
C SER A 54 -6.93 -13.39 7.07
N ARG A 55 -7.88 -12.51 6.82
CA ARG A 55 -9.15 -12.83 6.17
C ARG A 55 -9.65 -11.66 5.34
N GLN A 56 -10.12 -11.93 4.13
CA GLN A 56 -10.84 -10.94 3.33
C GLN A 56 -12.25 -10.75 3.92
N GLY A 57 -12.64 -9.50 4.17
CA GLY A 57 -13.97 -9.15 4.65
C GLY A 57 -14.50 -7.94 3.88
N GLY A 58 -15.54 -8.15 3.06
CA GLY A 58 -16.01 -7.12 2.14
C GLY A 58 -14.89 -6.68 1.19
N GLU A 59 -14.59 -5.38 1.17
CA GLU A 59 -13.57 -4.77 0.30
C GLU A 59 -12.20 -4.61 0.98
N CYS A 60 -12.00 -5.09 2.22
CA CYS A 60 -10.73 -4.97 2.93
C CYS A 60 -10.13 -6.33 3.32
N ILE A 61 -8.83 -6.34 3.61
CA ILE A 61 -8.14 -7.48 4.21
C ILE A 61 -7.92 -7.16 5.68
N MET A 62 -8.51 -7.93 6.57
CA MET A 62 -8.27 -7.82 8.00
C MET A 62 -7.21 -8.84 8.42
N TYR A 63 -6.39 -8.48 9.40
CA TYR A 63 -5.41 -9.37 9.98
C TYR A 63 -5.33 -9.20 11.50
N GLY A 64 -5.04 -10.30 12.18
CA GLY A 64 -4.64 -10.30 13.59
C GLY A 64 -3.13 -10.49 13.70
N THR A 65 -2.55 -9.93 14.76
CA THR A 65 -1.16 -10.20 15.14
C THR A 65 -1.09 -11.16 16.32
N VAL A 66 0.05 -11.81 16.50
CA VAL A 66 0.33 -12.71 17.64
C VAL A 66 0.29 -11.95 18.97
N MET A 67 0.63 -10.66 18.96
CA MET A 67 0.56 -9.79 20.14
C MET A 67 -0.84 -9.23 20.42
N GLY A 68 -1.86 -9.68 19.69
CA GLY A 68 -3.26 -9.34 19.94
C GLY A 68 -3.75 -8.05 19.28
N SER A 69 -2.94 -7.40 18.44
CA SER A 69 -3.40 -6.25 17.64
C SER A 69 -4.26 -6.73 16.46
N VAL A 70 -5.21 -5.91 16.05
CA VAL A 70 -6.02 -6.14 14.83
C VAL A 70 -5.79 -4.97 13.90
N GLY A 71 -5.58 -5.25 12.63
CA GLY A 71 -5.45 -4.23 11.59
C GLY A 71 -6.15 -4.60 10.31
N ALA A 72 -6.16 -3.66 9.37
CA ALA A 72 -6.81 -3.81 8.08
C ALA A 72 -6.00 -3.12 6.98
N LEU A 73 -6.08 -3.69 5.78
CA LEU A 73 -5.64 -3.11 4.52
C LEU A 73 -6.87 -2.71 3.71
N LEU A 74 -6.98 -1.41 3.41
CA LEU A 74 -8.09 -0.88 2.61
C LEU A 74 -7.58 -0.41 1.25
N PRO A 75 -8.20 -0.86 0.13
CA PRO A 75 -7.88 -0.34 -1.19
C PRO A 75 -8.37 1.10 -1.34
N PHE A 76 -7.56 1.96 -1.96
CA PHE A 76 -8.07 3.24 -2.45
C PHE A 76 -9.04 3.06 -3.60
N THR A 77 -10.10 3.85 -3.60
CA THR A 77 -11.08 3.94 -4.68
C THR A 77 -10.80 5.10 -5.64
N SER A 78 -9.95 6.05 -5.23
CA SER A 78 -9.58 7.24 -5.99
C SER A 78 -8.06 7.38 -6.07
N ARG A 79 -7.53 7.64 -7.28
CA ARG A 79 -6.12 7.98 -7.46
C ARG A 79 -5.76 9.30 -6.77
N ASP A 80 -6.68 10.26 -6.74
CA ASP A 80 -6.44 11.55 -6.09
C ASP A 80 -6.23 11.37 -4.58
N ASP A 81 -6.90 10.38 -3.96
CA ASP A 81 -6.71 10.06 -2.55
C ASP A 81 -5.39 9.31 -2.34
N ASP A 82 -5.07 8.38 -3.23
CA ASP A 82 -3.81 7.65 -3.23
C ASP A 82 -2.59 8.58 -3.30
N ASP A 83 -2.58 9.50 -4.27
CA ASP A 83 -1.53 10.51 -4.44
C ASP A 83 -1.46 11.45 -3.22
N PHE A 84 -2.63 11.88 -2.71
CA PHE A 84 -2.71 12.74 -1.53
C PHE A 84 -2.08 12.07 -0.29
N PHE A 85 -2.47 10.83 0.01
CA PHE A 85 -1.96 10.14 1.18
C PHE A 85 -0.49 9.72 1.02
N SER A 86 -0.05 9.45 -0.22
CA SER A 86 1.36 9.13 -0.49
C SER A 86 2.25 10.33 -0.21
N HIS A 87 1.82 11.53 -0.65
CA HIS A 87 2.54 12.76 -0.34
C HIS A 87 2.45 13.10 1.14
N LEU A 88 1.29 12.95 1.79
CA LEU A 88 1.17 13.19 3.23
C LEU A 88 2.12 12.30 4.04
N GLU A 89 2.18 11.00 3.73
CA GLU A 89 3.09 10.06 4.36
C GLU A 89 4.55 10.47 4.17
N MET A 90 4.94 10.88 2.96
CA MET A 90 6.29 11.34 2.65
C MET A 90 6.71 12.51 3.55
N HIS A 91 5.83 13.49 3.77
CA HIS A 91 6.11 14.62 4.66
C HIS A 91 6.18 14.19 6.13
N LEU A 92 5.28 13.31 6.57
CA LEU A 92 5.27 12.83 7.95
C LEU A 92 6.47 11.95 8.30
N ARG A 93 7.02 11.21 7.33
CA ARG A 93 8.26 10.43 7.48
C ARG A 93 9.49 11.28 7.78
N HIS A 94 9.50 12.55 7.37
CA HIS A 94 10.59 13.46 7.72
C HIS A 94 10.62 13.77 9.22
N ASP A 95 9.44 13.94 9.82
CA ASP A 95 9.30 14.32 11.23
C ASP A 95 9.22 13.10 12.16
N HIS A 96 8.85 11.92 11.61
CA HIS A 96 8.70 10.67 12.34
C HIS A 96 9.47 9.57 11.62
N GLN A 97 10.58 9.14 12.21
CA GLN A 97 11.37 8.04 11.66
C GLN A 97 10.56 6.73 11.74
N PRO A 98 10.27 6.06 10.60
CA PRO A 98 9.46 4.86 10.62
C PRO A 98 10.21 3.69 11.28
N LEU A 99 9.47 2.89 12.05
CA LEU A 99 9.99 1.75 12.82
C LEU A 99 10.20 0.47 11.98
N SER A 100 9.83 0.46 10.69
CA SER A 100 9.88 -0.74 9.85
C SER A 100 11.23 -0.88 9.11
N ALA A 101 12.19 -1.53 9.77
CA ALA A 101 13.40 -2.05 9.17
C ALA A 101 13.12 -3.49 8.69
N TYR A 102 13.33 -3.84 7.42
CA TYR A 102 13.81 -5.15 6.92
C TYR A 102 13.69 -5.23 5.38
N PHE A 103 12.61 -4.68 4.79
CA PHE A 103 12.40 -4.63 3.32
C PHE A 103 11.79 -3.28 2.88
N PRO A 104 12.05 -2.83 1.64
CA PRO A 104 11.35 -1.67 1.08
C PRO A 104 9.83 -1.90 1.05
N VAL A 105 9.06 -0.89 1.45
CA VAL A 105 7.60 -0.93 1.30
C VAL A 105 7.26 -0.68 -0.18
N LYS A 106 6.40 -1.52 -0.76
CA LYS A 106 5.88 -1.40 -2.13
C LYS A 106 4.37 -1.27 -2.07
N ASP A 107 3.82 -0.21 -2.66
CA ASP A 107 2.39 -0.05 -2.95
C ASP A 107 1.48 -0.12 -1.68
N VAL A 108 1.99 0.42 -0.55
CA VAL A 108 1.28 0.58 0.74
C VAL A 108 1.65 1.91 1.39
N ILE A 109 0.64 2.58 1.90
CA ILE A 109 0.74 3.80 2.70
C ILE A 109 0.54 3.47 4.17
N GLY A 110 1.46 3.94 5.02
CA GLY A 110 1.37 3.83 6.48
C GLY A 110 0.25 4.71 7.05
N GLY A 111 -0.94 4.14 7.23
CA GLY A 111 -2.09 4.89 7.75
C GLY A 111 -1.95 5.31 9.20
N ASP A 112 -1.28 4.49 10.01
CA ASP A 112 -0.86 4.82 11.38
C ASP A 112 0.10 6.02 11.44
N LEU A 113 0.93 6.21 10.41
CA LEU A 113 1.74 7.40 10.27
C LEU A 113 0.87 8.61 9.88
N CYS A 114 -0.01 8.46 8.90
CA CYS A 114 -0.93 9.53 8.49
C CYS A 114 -1.85 10.00 9.63
N GLU A 115 -2.28 9.08 10.50
CA GLU A 115 -3.09 9.35 11.70
C GLU A 115 -2.35 10.17 12.76
N GLN A 116 -1.03 10.38 12.65
CA GLN A 116 -0.25 11.24 13.55
C GLN A 116 -0.31 12.73 13.15
N PHE A 117 -0.84 13.07 11.97
CA PHE A 117 -0.99 14.47 11.56
C PHE A 117 -1.66 15.37 12.62
N PRO A 118 -2.75 14.96 13.30
CA PRO A 118 -3.40 15.78 14.33
C PRO A 118 -2.54 16.02 15.58
N THR A 119 -1.54 15.17 15.85
CA THR A 119 -0.69 15.28 17.05
C THR A 119 0.50 16.21 16.83
N LEU A 120 0.74 16.66 15.60
CA LEU A 120 1.79 17.62 15.29
C LEU A 120 1.50 19.00 15.89
N PRO A 121 2.53 19.79 16.23
CA PRO A 121 2.37 21.21 16.53
C PRO A 121 1.67 21.95 15.39
N LEU A 122 0.87 22.98 15.71
CA LEU A 122 0.07 23.71 14.72
C LEU A 122 0.91 24.29 13.57
N ASP A 123 2.13 24.71 13.85
CA ASP A 123 3.04 25.25 12.83
C ASP A 123 3.50 24.16 11.84
N ALA A 124 3.75 22.94 12.33
CA ALA A 124 4.08 21.79 11.49
C ALA A 124 2.87 21.32 10.67
N GLN A 125 1.68 21.30 11.26
CA GLN A 125 0.44 21.01 10.52
C GLN A 125 0.21 22.01 9.38
N ARG A 126 0.45 23.30 9.61
CA ARG A 126 0.34 24.35 8.59
C ARG A 126 1.35 24.15 7.48
N LYS A 127 2.62 23.96 7.83
CA LYS A 127 3.70 23.71 6.86
C LYS A 127 3.37 22.51 5.95
N ASN A 128 3.03 21.37 6.54
CA ASN A 128 2.73 20.16 5.78
C ASN A 128 1.44 20.31 4.95
N ALA A 129 0.46 21.10 5.43
CA ALA A 129 -0.74 21.40 4.66
C ALA A 129 -0.47 22.31 3.46
N ASP A 130 0.39 23.31 3.62
CA ASP A 130 0.80 24.23 2.55
C ASP A 130 1.55 23.47 1.44
N GLU A 131 2.44 22.54 1.80
CA GLU A 131 3.15 21.68 0.84
C GLU A 131 2.21 20.75 0.04
N LEU A 132 1.01 20.47 0.58
CA LEU A 132 -0.04 19.67 -0.08
C LEU A 132 -1.10 20.52 -0.80
N ASP A 133 -0.95 21.85 -0.84
CA ASP A 133 -1.97 22.79 -1.33
C ASP A 133 -3.34 22.57 -0.66
N ARG A 134 -3.34 22.31 0.65
CA ARG A 134 -4.53 22.07 1.48
C ARG A 134 -4.51 22.92 2.74
N THR A 135 -5.62 22.89 3.48
CA THR A 135 -5.67 23.46 4.83
C THR A 135 -5.61 22.33 5.85
N PRO A 136 -5.06 22.56 7.06
CA PRO A 136 -5.03 21.54 8.11
C PRO A 136 -6.41 20.95 8.37
N GLY A 137 -7.45 21.79 8.40
CA GLY A 137 -8.84 21.34 8.59
C GLY A 137 -9.42 20.48 7.46
N LYS A 138 -8.85 20.52 6.24
CA LYS A 138 -9.22 19.60 5.16
C LYS A 138 -8.51 18.25 5.31
N ILE A 139 -7.26 18.25 5.76
CA ILE A 139 -6.48 17.03 6.04
C ILE A 139 -7.11 16.27 7.20
N LEU A 140 -7.44 16.97 8.30
CA LEU A 140 -8.11 16.42 9.48
C LEU A 140 -9.50 15.81 9.23
N LYS A 141 -10.11 16.07 8.06
CA LYS A 141 -11.38 15.42 7.67
C LYS A 141 -11.16 14.12 6.90
N LYS A 142 -9.95 13.91 6.38
CA LYS A 142 -9.56 12.73 5.61
C LYS A 142 -8.77 11.74 6.46
N THR A 143 -8.00 12.21 7.44
CA THR A 143 -7.34 11.42 8.50
C THR A 143 -8.28 11.21 9.68
#